data_AF-A0AAV9DDY9-F1
#
_entry.id   AF-A0AAV9DDY9-F1
#
_cell.length_a   1.000
_cell.length_b   1.000
_cell.length_c   1.000
_cell.angle_alpha   90.00
_cell.angle_beta   90.00
_cell.angle_gamma   90.00
#
_symmetry.space_group_name_H-M   'P 1'
#
loop_
_entity.id
_entity.type
_entity.pdbx_description
1 polymer ?
#
loop_
_entity_poly.entity_id
_entity_poly.type
_entity_poly.pdbx_seq_one_letter_code
_entity_poly.pdbx_strand_id
1 'polypeptide(L)' 'MRNYPYYAVAKGRRPGVYDNWAVCHALVHRFRGATFMGVNNIEEGFTFINSVNAGL' A
#
# COMPACT_ATOMS: atom_id res chain seq x y z
N MET A 1 13.36 -2.97 11.74
CA MET A 1 13.37 -4.11 10.80
C MET A 1 12.31 -3.87 9.75
N ARG A 2 12.65 -4.01 8.47
CA ARG A 2 11.70 -3.88 7.36
C ARG A 2 11.21 -5.30 7.06
N ASN A 3 9.93 -5.58 7.33
CA ASN A 3 9.41 -6.95 7.26
C ASN A 3 8.95 -7.34 5.84
N TYR A 4 8.81 -6.36 4.94
CA TYR A 4 8.34 -6.57 3.58
C TYR A 4 9.20 -5.81 2.56
N PRO A 5 9.47 -6.40 1.39
CA PRO A 5 10.19 -5.75 0.30
C PRO A 5 9.36 -4.64 -0.37
N TYR A 6 8.03 -4.78 -0.41
CA TYR A 6 7.12 -3.79 -1.02
C TYR A 6 5.96 -3.43 -0.09
N TYR A 7 5.33 -2.30 -0.39
CA TYR A 7 4.19 -1.74 0.32
C TYR A 7 3.14 -1.27 -0.68
N ALA A 8 1.97 -1.88 -0.63
CA ALA A 8 0.83 -1.53 -1.45
C ALA A 8 -0.07 -0.54 -0.71
N VAL A 9 -0.35 0.61 -1.33
CA VAL A 9 -1.27 1.64 -0.84
C VAL A 9 -2.54 1.56 -1.68
N ALA A 10 -3.63 1.11 -1.08
CA ALA A 10 -4.94 1.08 -1.71
C ALA A 10 -5.69 2.40 -1.52
N LYS A 11 -5.65 2.96 -0.29
CA LYS A 11 -6.20 4.28 0.05
C LYS A 11 -5.12 5.14 0.68
N GLY A 12 -4.86 6.28 0.07
CA GLY A 12 -3.84 7.23 0.50
C GLY A 12 -3.77 8.40 -0.48
N ARG A 13 -2.79 9.28 -0.29
CA ARG A 13 -2.55 10.42 -1.18
C ARG A 13 -2.29 9.99 -2.63
N ARG A 14 -1.60 8.86 -2.82
CA ARG A 14 -1.31 8.25 -4.11
C ARG A 14 -1.36 6.72 -3.95
N PRO A 15 -2.40 6.04 -4.48
CA PRO A 15 -2.45 4.59 -4.52
C PRO A 15 -1.36 4.00 -5.43
N GLY A 16 -0.84 2.83 -5.08
CA GLY A 16 0.22 2.16 -5.83
C GLY A 16 1.08 1.24 -4.96
N VAL A 17 2.03 0.55 -5.57
CA VAL A 17 3.00 -0.31 -4.88
C VAL A 17 4.37 0.38 -4.84
N TYR A 18 4.98 0.39 -3.65
CA TYR A 18 6.24 1.07 -3.39
C TYR A 18 7.22 0.12 -2.70
N ASP A 19 8.47 0.07 -3.16
CA ASP A 19 9.57 -0.59 -2.46
C ASP A 19 10.02 0.20 -1.21
N ASN A 20 9.58 1.46 -1.08
CA ASN A 20 9.96 2.34 0.00
C ASN A 20 8.91 2.57 1.10
N TRP A 21 9.15 2.09 2.33
CA TRP A 21 8.31 2.42 3.49
C TRP A 21 8.24 3.92 3.74
N ALA A 22 9.34 4.67 3.60
CA ALA A 22 9.30 6.11 3.83
C ALA A 22 8.35 6.83 2.86
N VAL A 23 8.29 6.36 1.60
CA VAL A 23 7.33 6.84 0.60
C VAL A 23 5.92 6.43 0.98
N CYS A 24 5.68 5.13 1.25
CA CYS A 24 4.38 4.63 1.69
C CYS A 24 3.85 5.42 2.90
N HIS A 25 4.67 5.59 3.94
CA HIS A 25 4.34 6.36 5.14
C HIS A 25 3.97 7.80 4.79
N ALA A 26 4.74 8.49 3.95
CA ALA A 26 4.41 9.85 3.52
C ALA A 26 3.07 9.93 2.77
N LEU A 27 2.61 8.85 2.14
CA LEU A 27 1.34 8.80 1.40
C LEU A 27 0.13 8.49 2.30
N VAL A 28 0.33 7.77 3.40
CA VAL A 28 -0.74 7.29 4.29
C VAL A 28 -0.78 8.03 5.62
N HIS A 29 0.32 8.66 6.04
CA HIS A 29 0.42 9.37 7.31
C HIS A 29 -0.56 10.54 7.36
N ARG A 30 -1.40 10.55 8.41
CA ARG A 30 -2.50 11.52 8.59
C ARG A 30 -3.52 11.55 7.45
N PHE A 31 -3.60 10.51 6.62
CA PHE A 31 -4.65 10.35 5.64
C PHE A 31 -5.82 9.57 6.26
N ARG A 32 -7.01 10.19 6.30
CA ARG A 32 -8.20 9.58 6.93
C ARG A 32 -8.64 8.35 6.15
N GLY A 33 -8.74 7.20 6.83
CA GLY A 33 -9.13 5.94 6.19
C GLY A 33 -8.06 5.38 5.24
N ALA A 34 -6.78 5.67 5.49
CA ALA A 34 -5.70 5.07 4.73
C ALA A 34 -5.73 3.54 4.84
N THR A 35 -5.47 2.87 3.74
CA THR A 35 -5.45 1.42 3.64
C THR A 35 -4.21 1.03 2.86
N PHE A 36 -3.29 0.36 3.54
CA PHE A 36 -2.03 -0.10 2.98
C PHE A 36 -1.62 -1.44 3.60
N MET A 37 -0.79 -2.21 2.90
CA MET A 37 -0.31 -3.51 3.36
C MET A 37 1.12 -3.74 2.84
N GLY A 38 1.96 -4.41 3.64
CA GLY A 38 3.26 -4.89 3.19
C GLY A 38 3.11 -6.20 2.43
N VAL A 39 3.80 -6.32 1.30
CA VAL A 39 3.68 -7.47 0.38
C VAL A 39 5.06 -7.94 -0.06
N ASN A 40 5.16 -9.22 -0.45
CA ASN A 40 6.44 -9.81 -0.85
C ASN A 40 6.75 -9.59 -2.33
N ASN A 41 5.74 -9.29 -3.14
CA ASN A 41 5.89 -9.04 -4.57
C ASN A 41 4.92 -7.95 -5.06
N ILE A 42 5.16 -7.43 -6.27
CA ILE A 42 4.40 -6.32 -6.85
C ILE A 42 2.97 -6.75 -7.24
N GLU A 43 2.80 -7.98 -7.75
CA GLU A 43 1.51 -8.50 -8.21
C GLU A 43 0.49 -8.67 -7.07
N GLU A 44 0.96 -9.18 -5.92
CA GLU A 44 0.22 -9.26 -4.66
C GLU A 44 -0.23 -7.87 -4.21
N GLY A 45 0.67 -6.87 -4.35
CA GLY A 45 0.34 -5.49 -4.05
C GLY A 45 -0.77 -4.91 -4.91
N PHE A 46 -0.74 -5.14 -6.23
CA PHE A 46 -1.82 -4.73 -7.11
C PHE A 46 -3.12 -5.51 -6.87
N THR A 47 -3.02 -6.80 -6.55
CA THR A 47 -4.17 -7.63 -6.20
C THR A 47 -4.87 -7.10 -4.94
N PHE A 48 -4.09 -6.74 -3.91
CA PHE A 48 -4.60 -6.08 -2.70
C PHE A 48 -5.31 -4.76 -3.03
N ILE A 49 -4.70 -3.90 -3.85
CA ILE A 49 -5.29 -2.60 -4.24
C ILE A 49 -6.61 -2.81 -4.99
N ASN A 50 -6.65 -3.73 -5.94
CA ASN A 50 -7.85 -4.05 -6.70
C ASN A 50 -8.95 -4.62 -5.81
N SER A 51 -8.62 -5.54 -4.89
CA SER A 51 -9.56 -6.11 -3.94
C SER A 51 -10.23 -5.03 -3.08
N VAL A 52 -9.43 -4.13 -2.50
CA VAL A 52 -9.93 -3.02 -1.67
C VAL A 52 -10.79 -2.03 -2.47
N ASN A 53 -10.45 -1.79 -3.74
CA ASN A 53 -11.22 -0.90 -4.62
C ASN A 53 -12.51 -1.54 -5.15
N ALA A 54 -12.54 -2.87 -5.29
CA ALA A 54 -13.72 -3.62 -5.71
C ALA A 54 -14.80 -3.70 -4.61
N GLY A 55 -14.50 -3.26 -3.38
CA GLY A 55 -15.46 -3.26 -2.27
C GLY A 55 -15.73 -4.65 -1.69
N LEU A 56 -14.84 -5.61 -1.96
CA LEU A 56 -14.81 -6.93 -1.32
C LEU A 56 -14.18 -6.83 0.09
#